data_AF-A0A480YT23-F1
#
_entry.id   AF-A0A480YT23-F1
#
_cell.length_a   1.000
_cell.length_b   1.000
_cell.length_c   1.000
_cell.angle_alpha   90.00
_cell.angle_beta   90.00
_cell.angle_gamma   90.00
#
_symmetry.space_group_name_H-M   'P 1'
#
loop_
_entity.id
_entity.type
_entity.pdbx_description
1 polymer ?
#
loop_
_entity_poly.entity_id
_entity_poly.type
_entity_poly.pdbx_seq_one_letter_code
_entity_poly.pdbx_strand_id
1 'polypeptide(L)'
;MSLLLFVDNPVGTGFSYVNRSNAYAKDLATVASDMMVLLKTFFDRHKEFQTIPFYIFSESYGGKMAAGIALELHKAIQQGTIQCNFAGVALGDSWISPLDSVVSWGPYLYSMSLLDDQGLAEVSQVAEQVLDAINKGLYREATDLWGKAEMVVEQNTDGVNFYNILTKSSPMSAVESSLEFTQSHLVRLFQRHVRHLQQNALSQLMNGPIRKKLKIIPEDCFWGGQATNVFLNMEGDFMKPVISIVDELLEAGVNVTVYNGQLDLIVDTMGQEAWLRKLKWAELPKFNQLRWKPLYSDPKSSETSAFVKSYKNLAFYWILRAGHMVPSDQGDMALKMLRLVTQQEEGGGQATNVFLNMEGDFMKPVISIVDELLEAGVNVTVYNGQLDLIVDTMGQEAWLRKLKWAELPKFNQLR
;
A
#
# COMPACT_ATOMS: atom_id res chain seq x y z
N MET A 1 -6.74 11.55 -14.57
CA MET A 1 -5.40 12.05 -14.23
C MET A 1 -5.39 12.31 -12.72
N SER A 2 -4.48 11.70 -11.96
CA SER A 2 -4.35 11.95 -10.52
C SER A 2 -3.53 13.22 -10.27
N LEU A 3 -3.90 13.97 -9.24
CA LEU A 3 -3.04 14.99 -8.64
C LEU A 3 -2.31 14.36 -7.45
N LEU A 4 -1.00 14.60 -7.34
CA LEU A 4 -0.17 14.03 -6.30
C LEU A 4 0.27 15.14 -5.34
N LEU A 5 0.05 14.93 -4.04
CA LEU A 5 0.56 15.75 -2.96
C LEU A 5 1.62 14.95 -2.20
N PHE A 6 2.88 15.36 -2.31
CA PHE A 6 3.97 14.79 -1.51
C PHE A 6 4.19 15.67 -0.28
N VAL A 7 4.20 15.05 0.90
CA VAL A 7 4.38 15.73 2.18
C VAL A 7 5.60 15.14 2.89
N ASP A 8 6.59 15.99 3.17
CA ASP A 8 7.69 15.64 4.05
C ASP A 8 7.16 15.59 5.49
N ASN A 9 6.96 14.37 6.02
CA ASN A 9 6.31 14.13 7.31
C ASN A 9 7.05 13.05 8.10
N PRO A 10 7.19 13.16 9.44
CA PRO A 10 6.79 14.29 10.30
C PRO A 10 7.74 15.49 10.22
N VAL A 11 7.50 16.53 11.04
CA VAL A 11 8.41 17.67 11.17
C VAL A 11 9.83 17.20 11.47
N GLY A 12 10.82 17.74 10.75
CA GLY A 12 12.21 17.28 10.76
C GLY A 12 12.61 16.43 9.57
N THR A 13 11.65 15.87 8.83
CA THR A 13 11.90 15.10 7.59
C THR A 13 12.01 16.04 6.39
N GLY A 14 12.93 15.78 5.47
CA GLY A 14 13.09 16.53 4.22
C GLY A 14 13.22 18.03 4.45
N PHE A 15 12.29 18.81 3.90
CA PHE A 15 12.20 20.26 4.08
C PHE A 15 11.26 20.71 5.22
N SER A 16 10.56 19.78 5.88
CA SER A 16 9.81 20.08 7.10
C SER A 16 10.78 20.19 8.26
N TYR A 17 10.70 21.27 9.04
CA TYR A 17 11.67 21.58 10.08
C TYR A 17 11.00 21.91 11.42
N VAL A 18 11.80 21.86 12.49
CA VAL A 18 11.42 22.30 13.83
C VAL A 18 12.32 23.44 14.27
N ASN A 19 11.78 24.40 15.01
CA ASN A 19 12.57 25.48 15.61
C ASN A 19 13.26 25.07 16.92
N ARG A 20 12.86 23.93 17.51
CA ARG A 20 13.36 23.41 18.78
C ARG A 20 13.53 21.90 18.69
N SER A 21 14.63 21.39 19.24
CA SER A 21 14.99 19.97 19.19
C SER A 21 14.05 19.05 19.98
N ASN A 22 13.20 19.58 20.87
CA ASN A 22 12.23 18.79 21.62
C ASN A 22 10.86 18.69 20.94
N ALA A 23 10.70 19.28 19.74
CA ALA A 23 9.43 19.32 19.01
C ALA A 23 9.25 18.17 18.01
N TYR A 24 10.21 17.24 17.91
CA TYR A 24 10.04 16.04 17.08
C TYR A 24 8.93 15.16 17.65
N ALA A 25 8.13 14.58 16.74
CA ALA A 25 7.16 13.55 17.11
C ALA A 25 7.88 12.35 17.76
N LYS A 26 7.20 11.73 18.73
CA LYS A 26 7.71 10.56 19.47
C LYS A 26 6.83 9.33 19.34
N ASP A 27 5.66 9.49 18.73
CA ASP A 27 4.66 8.46 18.54
C ASP A 27 3.77 8.77 17.34
N LEU A 28 3.06 7.75 16.87
CA LEU A 28 2.11 7.87 15.77
C LEU A 28 1.01 8.89 16.04
N ALA A 29 0.57 9.05 17.29
CA ALA A 29 -0.50 9.98 17.64
C ALA A 29 -0.10 11.43 17.35
N THR A 30 1.13 11.82 17.72
CA THR A 30 1.68 13.15 17.42
C THR A 30 1.80 13.35 15.91
N VAL A 31 2.31 12.35 15.18
CA VAL A 31 2.41 12.39 13.71
C VAL A 31 1.04 12.63 13.06
N ALA A 32 0.02 11.89 13.48
CA ALA A 32 -1.33 12.01 12.94
C ALA A 32 -1.96 13.38 13.28
N SER A 33 -1.78 13.85 14.51
CA SER A 33 -2.25 15.17 14.97
C SER A 33 -1.67 16.32 14.14
N ASP A 34 -0.35 16.33 13.92
CA ASP A 34 0.31 17.36 13.10
C ASP A 34 -0.18 17.33 11.65
N MET A 35 -0.39 16.13 11.09
CA MET A 35 -0.96 15.98 9.75
C MET A 35 -2.39 16.54 9.66
N MET A 36 -3.22 16.43 10.71
CA MET A 36 -4.56 17.02 10.71
C MET A 36 -4.51 18.55 10.60
N VAL A 37 -3.52 19.21 11.21
CA VAL A 37 -3.31 20.65 11.06
C VAL A 37 -3.01 21.01 9.61
N LEU A 38 -2.13 20.24 8.95
CA LEU A 38 -1.79 20.43 7.55
C LEU A 38 -3.00 20.19 6.64
N LEU A 39 -3.70 19.06 6.78
CA LEU A 39 -4.84 18.71 5.93
C LEU A 39 -5.99 19.70 6.10
N LYS A 40 -6.30 20.12 7.32
CA LYS A 40 -7.30 21.16 7.57
C LYS A 40 -6.92 22.45 6.84
N THR A 41 -5.69 22.92 7.03
CA THR A 41 -5.20 24.15 6.39
C THR A 41 -5.24 24.05 4.86
N PHE A 42 -4.86 22.89 4.32
CA PHE A 42 -4.87 22.63 2.88
C PHE A 42 -6.29 22.69 2.31
N PHE A 43 -7.24 21.94 2.89
CA PHE A 43 -8.61 21.90 2.38
C PHE A 43 -9.37 23.22 2.63
N ASP A 44 -9.06 23.96 3.69
CA ASP A 44 -9.65 25.29 3.94
C ASP A 44 -9.19 26.32 2.90
N ARG A 45 -7.92 26.25 2.47
CA ARG A 45 -7.33 27.16 1.48
C ARG A 45 -7.62 26.76 0.04
N HIS A 46 -7.70 25.46 -0.23
CA HIS A 46 -7.89 24.90 -1.56
C HIS A 46 -9.21 24.15 -1.65
N LYS A 47 -10.29 24.91 -1.62
CA LYS A 47 -11.66 24.38 -1.60
C LYS A 47 -11.98 23.55 -2.85
N GLU A 48 -11.29 23.82 -3.97
CA GLU A 48 -11.37 23.05 -5.21
C GLU A 48 -11.02 21.56 -5.05
N PHE A 49 -10.25 21.19 -4.03
CA PHE A 49 -9.90 19.79 -3.76
C PHE A 49 -10.87 19.08 -2.83
N GLN A 50 -11.78 19.78 -2.14
CA GLN A 50 -12.68 19.18 -1.16
C GLN A 50 -13.65 18.17 -1.79
N THR A 51 -14.01 18.35 -3.06
CA THR A 51 -14.93 17.46 -3.78
C THR A 51 -14.22 16.33 -4.52
N ILE A 52 -12.91 16.42 -4.71
CA ILE A 52 -12.12 15.42 -5.44
C ILE A 52 -11.86 14.22 -4.52
N PRO A 53 -12.07 12.97 -4.98
CA PRO A 53 -11.71 11.78 -4.22
C PRO A 53 -10.26 11.85 -3.73
N PHE A 54 -10.09 11.91 -2.42
CA PHE A 54 -8.81 12.02 -1.74
C PHE A 54 -8.39 10.66 -1.21
N TYR A 55 -7.21 10.20 -1.60
CA TYR A 55 -6.63 8.95 -1.14
C TYR A 55 -5.29 9.21 -0.45
N ILE A 56 -5.00 8.42 0.58
CA ILE A 56 -3.69 8.43 1.26
C ILE A 56 -2.91 7.19 0.81
N PHE A 57 -1.75 7.38 0.21
CA PHE A 57 -0.82 6.30 -0.14
C PHE A 57 0.46 6.47 0.65
N SER A 58 0.97 5.38 1.23
CA SER A 58 2.30 5.38 1.84
C SER A 58 2.88 3.97 1.91
N GLU A 59 4.16 3.89 2.24
CA GLU A 59 4.95 2.66 2.22
C GLU A 59 5.71 2.48 3.53
N SER A 60 6.06 1.25 3.91
CA SER A 60 6.94 1.00 5.07
C SER A 60 6.36 1.50 6.39
N TYR A 61 7.17 2.17 7.21
CA TYR A 61 6.71 2.92 8.37
C TYR A 61 5.69 4.00 8.01
N GLY A 62 5.79 4.56 6.79
CA GLY A 62 4.79 5.45 6.24
C GLY A 62 3.40 4.82 6.14
N GLY A 63 3.29 3.51 5.91
CA GLY A 63 2.02 2.78 5.98
C GLY A 63 1.37 2.80 7.37
N LYS A 64 2.17 2.62 8.43
CA LYS A 64 1.71 2.82 9.81
C LYS A 64 1.25 4.27 10.03
N MET A 65 2.00 5.25 9.52
CA MET A 65 1.58 6.66 9.56
C MET A 65 0.27 6.89 8.81
N ALA A 66 0.13 6.34 7.61
CA ALA A 66 -1.05 6.47 6.77
C ALA A 66 -2.30 5.88 7.42
N ALA A 67 -2.19 4.72 8.09
CA ALA A 67 -3.29 4.14 8.84
C ALA A 67 -3.75 5.07 9.97
N GLY A 68 -2.82 5.60 10.78
CA GLY A 68 -3.14 6.54 11.86
C GLY A 68 -3.75 7.85 11.35
N ILE A 69 -3.15 8.44 10.30
CA ILE A 69 -3.64 9.66 9.65
C ILE A 69 -5.03 9.45 9.06
N ALA A 70 -5.27 8.32 8.40
CA ALA A 70 -6.56 7.99 7.80
C ALA A 70 -7.68 7.89 8.85
N LEU A 71 -7.38 7.28 10.01
CA LEU A 71 -8.34 7.14 11.09
C LEU A 71 -8.70 8.50 11.69
N GLU A 72 -7.70 9.34 11.96
CA GLU A 72 -7.93 10.69 12.49
C GLU A 72 -8.62 11.60 11.47
N LEU A 73 -8.30 11.48 10.17
CA LEU A 73 -9.01 12.20 9.11
C LEU A 73 -10.48 11.79 9.03
N HIS A 74 -10.77 10.49 9.10
CA HIS A 74 -12.15 10.00 9.11
C HIS A 74 -12.93 10.59 10.29
N LYS A 75 -12.36 10.57 11.50
CA LYS A 75 -12.97 11.18 12.70
C LYS A 75 -13.17 12.69 12.52
N ALA A 76 -12.18 13.40 11.98
CA ALA A 76 -12.25 14.83 11.74
C ALA A 76 -13.37 15.22 10.76
N ILE A 77 -13.60 14.40 9.72
CA ILE A 77 -14.70 14.56 8.75
C ILE A 77 -16.05 14.32 9.42
N GLN A 78 -16.19 13.24 10.21
CA GLN A 78 -17.43 12.95 10.96
C GLN A 78 -17.80 14.09 11.94
N GLN A 79 -16.79 14.75 12.50
CA GLN A 79 -16.96 15.92 13.37
C GLN A 79 -17.17 17.24 12.60
N GLY A 80 -17.07 17.24 11.28
CA GLY A 80 -17.19 18.44 10.44
C GLY A 80 -16.02 19.42 10.58
N THR A 81 -14.88 18.99 11.13
CA THR A 81 -13.71 19.87 11.35
C THR A 81 -12.78 19.95 10.15
N ILE A 82 -12.83 18.96 9.26
CA ILE A 82 -12.17 18.93 7.95
C ILE A 82 -13.21 18.52 6.92
N GLN A 83 -13.30 19.26 5.81
CA GLN A 83 -14.17 18.94 4.70
C GLN A 83 -13.35 18.42 3.52
N CYS A 84 -13.44 17.12 3.24
CA CYS A 84 -12.90 16.52 2.03
C CYS A 84 -13.62 15.21 1.67
N ASN A 85 -13.57 14.84 0.39
CA ASN A 85 -14.08 13.56 -0.11
C ASN A 85 -13.05 12.44 0.11
N PHE A 86 -12.89 11.98 1.36
CA PHE A 86 -11.92 10.93 1.68
C PHE A 86 -12.39 9.56 1.18
N ALA A 87 -11.64 8.99 0.23
CA ALA A 87 -12.03 7.80 -0.53
C ALA A 87 -11.33 6.51 -0.08
N GLY A 88 -10.16 6.61 0.55
CA GLY A 88 -9.47 5.42 1.08
C GLY A 88 -7.99 5.62 1.39
N VAL A 89 -7.39 4.58 1.96
CA VAL A 89 -5.97 4.49 2.29
C VAL A 89 -5.35 3.25 1.67
N ALA A 90 -4.14 3.39 1.12
CA ALA A 90 -3.34 2.32 0.57
C ALA A 90 -2.03 2.18 1.35
N LEU A 91 -1.80 0.97 1.84
CA LEU A 91 -0.74 0.56 2.75
C LEU A 91 0.22 -0.35 1.97
N GLY A 92 1.27 0.25 1.42
CA GLY A 92 2.35 -0.47 0.73
C GLY A 92 3.37 -0.99 1.69
N ASP A 93 3.79 -2.24 1.56
CA ASP A 93 4.94 -2.83 2.25
C ASP A 93 5.02 -2.33 3.71
N SER A 94 3.90 -2.41 4.45
CA SER A 94 3.66 -1.56 5.61
C SER A 94 4.04 -2.20 6.95
N TRP A 95 4.67 -1.41 7.82
CA TRP A 95 5.12 -1.79 9.17
C TRP A 95 3.96 -1.79 10.20
N ILE A 96 2.87 -2.51 9.89
CA ILE A 96 1.61 -2.55 10.68
C ILE A 96 1.75 -3.46 11.92
N SER A 97 2.33 -4.64 11.75
CA SER A 97 2.63 -5.58 12.84
C SER A 97 4.11 -5.94 12.84
N PRO A 98 4.95 -5.14 13.54
CA PRO A 98 6.40 -5.33 13.57
C PRO A 98 6.80 -6.73 14.04
N LEU A 99 6.11 -7.21 15.08
CA LEU A 99 6.35 -8.52 15.66
C LEU A 99 6.11 -9.64 14.64
N ASP A 100 5.00 -9.57 13.89
CA ASP A 100 4.65 -10.61 12.91
C ASP A 100 5.69 -10.72 11.81
N SER A 101 6.28 -9.60 11.37
CA SER A 101 7.39 -9.61 10.42
C SER A 101 8.66 -10.20 11.03
N VAL A 102 9.07 -9.75 12.22
CA VAL A 102 10.33 -10.23 12.82
C VAL A 102 10.30 -11.74 13.10
N VAL A 103 9.16 -12.30 13.53
CA VAL A 103 9.04 -13.75 13.76
C VAL A 103 8.99 -14.57 12.47
N SER A 104 8.58 -13.98 11.35
CA SER A 104 8.51 -14.68 10.06
C SER A 104 9.82 -14.64 9.26
N TRP A 105 10.77 -13.76 9.58
CA TRP A 105 12.04 -13.67 8.85
C TRP A 105 12.79 -15.01 8.79
N GLY A 106 12.88 -15.74 9.89
CA GLY A 106 13.53 -17.05 9.94
C GLY A 106 12.90 -18.05 8.97
N PRO A 107 11.60 -18.39 9.14
CA PRO A 107 10.88 -19.29 8.24
C PRO A 107 10.91 -18.85 6.76
N TYR A 108 10.77 -17.54 6.49
CA TYR A 108 10.80 -17.02 5.13
C TYR A 108 12.17 -17.25 4.49
N LEU A 109 13.26 -16.81 5.13
CA LEU A 109 14.61 -16.96 4.59
C LEU A 109 15.04 -18.42 4.47
N TYR A 110 14.64 -19.28 5.42
CA TYR A 110 14.85 -20.72 5.34
C TYR A 110 14.16 -21.32 4.10
N SER A 111 12.89 -20.96 3.85
CA SER A 111 12.15 -21.42 2.67
C SER A 111 12.76 -20.93 1.34
N MET A 112 13.44 -19.79 1.37
CA MET A 112 14.15 -19.20 0.23
C MET A 112 15.61 -19.70 0.11
N SER A 113 16.00 -20.72 0.89
CA SER A 113 17.34 -21.32 0.90
C SER A 113 18.47 -20.35 1.30
N LEU A 114 18.14 -19.30 2.03
CA LEU A 114 19.10 -18.32 2.56
C LEU A 114 19.58 -18.66 3.97
N LEU A 115 18.87 -19.55 4.69
CA LEU A 115 19.27 -20.07 5.99
C LEU A 115 19.33 -21.60 5.95
N ASP A 116 20.24 -22.17 6.73
CA ASP A 116 20.21 -23.57 7.14
C ASP A 116 19.51 -23.73 8.50
N ASP A 117 19.53 -24.95 9.05
CA ASP A 117 18.90 -25.26 10.36
C ASP A 117 19.48 -24.41 11.51
N GLN A 118 20.79 -24.13 11.46
CA GLN A 118 21.45 -23.33 12.49
C GLN A 118 21.04 -21.86 12.37
N GLY A 119 21.10 -21.30 11.16
CA GLY A 119 20.69 -19.92 10.92
C GLY A 119 19.22 -19.68 11.25
N LEU A 120 18.33 -20.65 10.95
CA LEU A 120 16.93 -20.60 11.35
C LEU A 120 16.78 -20.55 12.88
N ALA A 121 17.50 -21.40 13.61
CA ALA A 121 17.44 -21.43 15.07
C ALA A 121 17.93 -20.11 15.68
N GLU A 122 19.03 -19.55 15.19
CA GLU A 122 19.61 -18.28 15.67
C GLU A 122 18.67 -17.09 15.42
N VAL A 123 18.08 -16.99 14.23
CA VAL A 123 17.10 -15.94 13.90
C VAL A 123 15.82 -16.09 14.73
N SER A 124 15.34 -17.32 14.92
CA SER A 124 14.15 -17.59 15.74
C SER A 124 14.38 -17.20 17.20
N GLN A 125 15.56 -17.49 17.76
CA GLN A 125 15.90 -17.18 19.15
C GLN A 125 15.88 -15.67 19.44
N VAL A 126 16.37 -14.84 18.51
CA VAL A 126 16.33 -13.38 18.69
C VAL A 126 14.93 -12.82 18.43
N ALA A 127 14.14 -13.41 17.52
CA ALA A 127 12.74 -13.05 17.35
C ALA A 127 11.89 -13.33 18.60
N GLU A 128 12.17 -14.43 19.32
CA GLU A 128 11.53 -14.72 20.62
C GLU A 128 11.86 -13.66 21.69
N GLN A 129 13.07 -13.11 21.69
CA GLN A 129 13.43 -11.99 22.57
C GLN A 129 12.60 -10.74 22.24
N VAL A 130 12.43 -10.43 20.94
CA VAL A 130 11.59 -9.31 20.50
C VAL A 130 10.13 -9.51 20.95
N LEU A 131 9.60 -10.73 20.81
CA LEU A 131 8.27 -11.10 21.28
C LEU A 131 8.12 -10.86 22.79
N ASP A 132 9.07 -11.32 23.59
CA ASP A 132 9.04 -11.15 25.05
C ASP A 132 9.06 -9.66 25.46
N ALA A 133 9.92 -8.86 24.83
CA ALA A 133 9.98 -7.41 25.08
C ALA A 133 8.65 -6.71 24.73
N ILE A 134 8.04 -7.06 23.59
CA ILE A 134 6.73 -6.52 23.18
C ILE A 134 5.63 -6.93 24.15
N ASN A 135 5.59 -8.19 24.58
CA ASN A 135 4.60 -8.68 25.55
C ASN A 135 4.70 -7.97 26.91
N LYS A 136 5.90 -7.52 27.28
CA LYS A 136 6.15 -6.70 28.48
C LYS A 136 5.90 -5.20 28.28
N GLY A 137 5.55 -4.76 27.07
CA GLY A 137 5.38 -3.35 26.72
C GLY A 137 6.68 -2.56 26.63
N LEU A 138 7.84 -3.23 26.55
CA LEU A 138 9.17 -2.64 26.51
C LEU A 138 9.56 -2.29 25.08
N TYR A 139 8.85 -1.35 24.46
CA TYR A 139 8.98 -1.09 23.02
C TYR A 139 10.35 -0.56 22.57
N ARG A 140 11.06 0.18 23.43
CA ARG A 140 12.44 0.61 23.13
C ARG A 140 13.41 -0.55 23.10
N GLU A 141 13.32 -1.44 24.10
CA GLU A 141 14.09 -2.69 24.12
C GLU A 141 13.73 -3.58 22.94
N ALA A 142 12.46 -3.66 22.55
CA ALA A 142 12.05 -4.37 21.36
C ALA A 142 12.67 -3.78 20.08
N THR A 143 12.80 -2.45 19.97
CA THR A 143 13.51 -1.79 18.86
C THR A 143 15.00 -2.16 18.86
N ASP A 144 15.61 -2.27 20.04
CA ASP A 144 16.99 -2.72 20.18
C ASP A 144 17.18 -4.17 19.73
N LEU A 145 16.28 -5.04 20.16
CA LEU A 145 16.27 -6.45 19.77
C LEU A 145 15.93 -6.66 18.29
N TRP A 146 15.09 -5.79 17.70
CA TRP A 146 14.75 -5.83 16.28
C TRP A 146 15.99 -5.66 15.40
N GLY A 147 16.80 -4.63 15.62
CA GLY A 147 18.02 -4.53 14.80
C GLY A 147 19.08 -5.57 15.18
N LYS A 148 19.04 -6.17 16.39
CA LYS A 148 19.85 -7.35 16.70
C LYS A 148 19.42 -8.53 15.83
N ALA A 149 18.12 -8.72 15.62
CA ALA A 149 17.61 -9.72 14.70
C ALA A 149 18.12 -9.50 13.28
N GLU A 150 18.15 -8.25 12.81
CA GLU A 150 18.70 -7.93 11.50
C GLU A 150 20.19 -8.29 11.35
N MET A 151 20.99 -8.09 12.40
CA MET A 151 22.39 -8.52 12.39
C MET A 151 22.53 -10.03 12.23
N VAL A 152 21.74 -10.79 13.00
CA VAL A 152 21.80 -12.26 13.00
C VAL A 152 21.40 -12.77 11.62
N VAL A 153 20.39 -12.17 10.99
CA VAL A 153 20.00 -12.44 9.61
C VAL A 153 21.16 -12.18 8.65
N GLU A 154 21.77 -10.99 8.67
CA GLU A 154 22.87 -10.66 7.76
C GLU A 154 24.07 -11.61 7.89
N GLN A 155 24.42 -11.98 9.12
CA GLN A 155 25.52 -12.89 9.40
C GLN A 155 25.28 -14.29 8.84
N ASN A 156 24.03 -14.78 8.92
CA ASN A 156 23.67 -16.10 8.44
C ASN A 156 23.37 -16.16 6.93
N THR A 157 23.19 -15.01 6.27
CA THR A 157 22.73 -14.93 4.86
C THR A 157 23.75 -14.32 3.89
N ASP A 158 24.99 -14.10 4.34
CA ASP A 158 26.02 -13.39 3.56
C ASP A 158 25.53 -12.00 3.08
N GLY A 159 24.87 -11.28 4.00
CA GLY A 159 24.46 -9.89 3.83
C GLY A 159 23.25 -9.69 2.92
N VAL A 160 22.19 -10.50 3.06
CA VAL A 160 20.92 -10.28 2.34
C VAL A 160 20.44 -8.84 2.47
N ASN A 161 19.88 -8.28 1.41
CA ASN A 161 19.24 -6.97 1.46
C ASN A 161 17.83 -7.09 2.06
N PHE A 162 17.59 -6.35 3.14
CA PHE A 162 16.28 -6.29 3.82
C PHE A 162 15.14 -5.76 2.95
N TYR A 163 15.44 -5.09 1.83
CA TYR A 163 14.44 -4.56 0.92
C TYR A 163 14.21 -5.41 -0.33
N ASN A 164 15.08 -6.39 -0.61
CA ASN A 164 14.90 -7.34 -1.71
C ASN A 164 15.84 -8.53 -1.53
N ILE A 165 15.30 -9.70 -1.18
CA ILE A 165 16.08 -10.90 -0.84
C ILE A 165 16.96 -11.44 -1.97
N LEU A 166 16.73 -11.04 -3.22
CA LEU A 166 17.54 -11.44 -4.37
C LEU A 166 18.79 -10.56 -4.55
N THR A 167 18.94 -9.53 -3.72
CA THR A 167 20.06 -8.60 -3.76
C THR A 167 20.82 -8.65 -2.44
N LYS A 168 22.08 -8.22 -2.48
CA LYS A 168 22.88 -8.04 -1.28
C LYS A 168 22.81 -6.59 -0.84
N SER A 169 22.83 -6.40 0.47
CA SER A 169 23.12 -5.10 1.04
C SER A 169 24.43 -4.61 0.43
N SER A 170 24.45 -3.39 -0.13
CA SER A 170 25.72 -2.80 -0.58
C SER A 170 26.69 -2.91 0.60
N PRO A 171 27.90 -3.47 0.42
CA PRO A 171 28.83 -3.61 1.52
C PRO A 171 28.95 -2.22 2.14
N MET A 172 28.56 -2.12 3.41
CA MET A 172 28.88 -0.98 4.24
C MET A 172 30.35 -0.76 3.95
N SER A 173 30.72 0.34 3.28
CA SER A 173 32.12 0.64 3.07
C SER A 173 32.72 0.52 4.45
N ALA A 174 33.64 -0.42 4.63
CA ALA A 174 34.40 -0.63 5.85
C ALA A 174 35.34 0.57 6.03
N VAL A 175 34.74 1.75 6.14
CA VAL A 175 35.36 2.96 6.61
C VAL A 175 35.20 2.84 8.11
N GLU A 176 36.28 2.38 8.73
CA GLU A 176 36.63 2.61 10.11
C GLU A 176 35.91 3.86 10.65
N SER A 177 34.90 3.68 11.49
CA SER A 177 34.32 4.78 12.24
C SER A 177 34.58 4.49 13.71
N SER A 178 35.60 5.20 14.23
CA SER A 178 35.92 5.44 15.63
C SER A 178 35.12 4.62 16.66
N LEU A 179 35.83 3.71 17.33
CA LEU A 179 35.41 2.70 18.30
C LEU A 179 34.55 3.15 19.51
N GLU A 180 34.13 4.41 19.61
CA GLU A 180 33.33 4.90 20.74
C GLU A 180 31.90 5.36 20.38
N PHE A 181 31.59 5.62 19.10
CA PHE A 181 30.26 6.12 18.68
C PHE A 181 29.38 5.08 17.96
N THR A 182 29.94 3.88 17.72
CA THR A 182 29.33 2.78 16.95
C THR A 182 28.60 1.73 17.82
N GLN A 183 28.57 1.91 19.13
CA GLN A 183 27.86 0.98 20.05
C GLN A 183 26.36 1.26 20.14
N SER A 184 25.87 2.41 19.68
CA SER A 184 24.44 2.70 19.71
C SER A 184 23.73 1.90 18.63
N HIS A 185 22.84 1.00 19.07
CA HIS A 185 22.02 0.17 18.21
C HIS A 185 21.20 0.97 17.19
N LEU A 186 20.63 2.09 17.63
CA LEU A 186 19.86 2.99 16.77
C LEU A 186 20.70 3.64 15.67
N VAL A 187 21.99 3.92 15.94
CA VAL A 187 22.89 4.44 14.90
C VAL A 187 23.09 3.43 13.79
N ARG A 188 23.07 2.13 14.11
CA ARG A 188 23.21 1.06 13.11
C ARG A 188 21.92 0.84 12.32
N LEU A 189 20.77 0.80 13.00
CA LEU A 189 19.46 0.84 12.34
C LEU A 189 19.35 2.04 11.40
N PHE A 190 19.84 3.19 11.85
CA PHE A 190 19.89 4.38 11.02
C PHE A 190 20.82 4.21 9.81
N GLN A 191 22.04 3.72 10.00
CA GLN A 191 22.96 3.48 8.89
C GLN A 191 22.37 2.53 7.85
N ARG A 192 21.66 1.49 8.30
CA ARG A 192 20.99 0.51 7.45
C ARG A 192 19.81 1.11 6.69
N HIS A 193 18.81 1.64 7.40
CA HIS A 193 17.54 2.05 6.77
C HIS A 193 17.54 3.47 6.24
N VAL A 194 18.42 4.34 6.76
CA VAL A 194 18.37 5.78 6.47
C VAL A 194 19.48 6.22 5.54
N ARG A 195 20.74 5.87 5.85
CA ARG A 195 21.91 6.54 5.27
C ARG A 195 22.00 6.38 3.75
N HIS A 196 21.69 5.20 3.23
CA HIS A 196 21.81 4.90 1.80
C HIS A 196 20.74 5.62 0.94
N LEU A 197 19.62 6.05 1.53
CA LEU A 197 18.60 6.86 0.84
C LEU A 197 19.03 8.32 0.67
N GLN A 198 20.14 8.75 1.26
CA GLN A 198 20.82 10.00 0.89
C GLN A 198 21.56 9.79 -0.45
N GLN A 199 20.82 9.55 -1.52
CA GLN A 199 21.42 9.47 -2.85
C GLN A 199 21.92 10.85 -3.29
N ASN A 200 23.18 10.90 -3.74
CA ASN A 200 23.84 12.13 -4.14
C ASN A 200 23.04 12.91 -5.19
N ALA A 201 22.42 12.25 -6.18
CA ALA A 201 21.72 12.94 -7.26
C ALA A 201 20.43 13.64 -6.81
N LEU A 202 19.54 12.94 -6.09
CA LEU A 202 18.30 13.53 -5.60
C LEU A 202 18.59 14.60 -4.53
N SER A 203 19.52 14.34 -3.61
CA SER A 203 19.94 15.34 -2.62
C SER A 203 20.50 16.60 -3.28
N GLN A 204 21.34 16.46 -4.31
CA GLN A 204 21.86 17.60 -5.08
C GLN A 204 20.74 18.36 -5.80
N LEU A 205 19.77 17.66 -6.38
CA LEU A 205 18.61 18.29 -7.02
C LEU A 205 17.78 19.09 -6.01
N MET A 206 17.43 18.46 -4.88
CA MET A 206 16.58 19.05 -3.84
C MET A 206 17.27 20.25 -3.19
N ASN A 207 18.52 20.08 -2.71
CA ASN A 207 19.27 21.14 -2.05
C ASN A 207 19.83 22.21 -3.01
N GLY A 208 19.88 21.91 -4.31
CA GLY A 208 20.33 22.83 -5.34
C GLY A 208 19.17 23.61 -5.99
N PRO A 209 18.80 23.29 -7.24
CA PRO A 209 17.81 24.08 -7.99
C PRO A 209 16.42 24.14 -7.33
N ILE A 210 15.95 23.06 -6.69
CA ILE A 210 14.61 23.03 -6.07
C ILE A 210 14.54 23.98 -4.88
N ARG A 211 15.47 23.88 -3.93
CA ARG A 211 15.54 24.79 -2.78
C ARG A 211 15.63 26.26 -3.21
N LYS A 212 16.47 26.57 -4.21
CA LYS A 212 16.57 27.92 -4.81
C LYS A 212 15.25 28.41 -5.41
N LYS A 213 14.46 27.50 -5.98
CA LYS A 213 13.15 27.82 -6.57
C LYS A 213 12.08 28.05 -5.50
N LEU A 214 12.07 27.25 -4.43
CA LEU A 214 11.09 27.35 -3.34
C LEU A 214 11.22 28.63 -2.54
N LYS A 215 12.46 29.11 -2.28
CA LYS A 215 12.79 30.36 -1.55
C LYS A 215 12.26 30.48 -0.11
N ILE A 216 11.40 29.57 0.34
CA ILE A 216 10.80 29.55 1.68
C ILE A 216 11.52 28.61 2.66
N ILE A 217 12.53 27.88 2.18
CA ILE A 217 13.29 26.93 2.99
C ILE A 217 14.36 27.69 3.79
N PRO A 218 14.40 27.58 5.13
CA PRO A 218 15.43 28.20 5.96
C PRO A 218 16.85 27.82 5.55
N GLU A 219 17.82 28.70 5.81
CA GLU A 219 19.23 28.51 5.41
C GLU A 219 19.90 27.28 6.04
N ASP A 220 19.47 26.91 7.25
CA ASP A 220 19.93 25.77 8.04
C ASP A 220 19.14 24.47 7.78
N CYS A 221 18.09 24.53 6.97
CA CYS A 221 17.31 23.36 6.57
C CYS A 221 17.82 22.79 5.23
N PHE A 222 18.27 21.54 5.27
CA PHE A 222 18.71 20.77 4.12
C PHE A 222 17.84 19.53 3.96
N TRP A 223 17.44 19.27 2.72
CA TRP A 223 16.71 18.06 2.39
C TRP A 223 17.63 16.85 2.48
N GLY A 224 17.13 15.77 3.07
CA GLY A 224 17.78 14.47 3.09
C GLY A 224 16.73 13.37 2.93
N GLY A 225 17.16 12.21 2.42
CA GLY A 225 16.27 11.07 2.18
C GLY A 225 15.55 10.58 3.43
N GLN A 226 16.19 10.64 4.61
CA GLN A 226 15.50 10.59 5.91
C GLN A 226 16.24 11.42 6.98
N ALA A 227 15.63 11.58 8.16
CA ALA A 227 16.08 12.47 9.22
C ALA A 227 16.46 11.74 10.52
N THR A 228 17.72 11.85 10.95
CA THR A 228 18.27 11.17 12.13
C THR A 228 17.50 11.50 13.41
N ASN A 229 17.24 12.79 13.66
CA ASN A 229 16.56 13.20 14.88
C ASN A 229 15.12 12.69 14.94
N VAL A 230 14.42 12.64 13.80
CA VAL A 230 13.09 12.04 13.72
C VAL A 230 13.17 10.55 14.05
N PHE A 231 14.08 9.82 13.39
CA PHE A 231 14.25 8.38 13.62
C PHE A 231 14.51 8.05 15.09
N LEU A 232 15.45 8.75 15.73
CA LEU A 232 15.79 8.54 17.14
C LEU A 232 14.63 8.87 18.09
N ASN A 233 13.85 9.92 17.83
CA ASN A 233 12.72 10.26 18.68
C ASN A 233 11.54 9.28 18.56
N MET A 234 11.44 8.55 17.45
CA MET A 234 10.41 7.54 17.19
C MET A 234 10.77 6.13 17.69
N GLU A 235 11.93 5.95 18.34
CA GLU A 235 12.44 4.64 18.81
C GLU A 235 11.43 3.82 19.62
N GLY A 236 10.56 4.50 20.38
CA GLY A 236 9.57 3.86 21.24
C GLY A 236 8.28 3.49 20.51
N ASP A 237 8.13 3.87 19.25
CA ASP A 237 6.92 3.64 18.45
C ASP A 237 7.12 2.56 17.38
N PHE A 238 8.35 2.34 16.91
CA PHE A 238 8.65 1.38 15.83
C PHE A 238 8.01 0.02 16.06
N MET A 239 8.19 -0.56 17.25
CA MET A 239 7.74 -1.92 17.56
C MET A 239 6.31 -2.02 18.12
N LYS A 240 5.55 -0.91 18.17
CA LYS A 240 4.12 -0.97 18.55
C LYS A 240 3.27 -1.47 17.38
N PRO A 241 2.42 -2.50 17.53
CA PRO A 241 1.51 -2.91 16.47
C PRO A 241 0.36 -1.91 16.32
N VAL A 242 -0.14 -1.73 15.08
CA VAL A 242 -1.29 -0.85 14.77
C VAL A 242 -2.39 -1.59 14.00
N ILE A 243 -2.47 -2.91 14.14
CA ILE A 243 -3.52 -3.75 13.51
C ILE A 243 -4.92 -3.23 13.87
N SER A 244 -5.13 -2.80 15.12
CA SER A 244 -6.44 -2.29 15.57
C SER A 244 -6.89 -1.03 14.83
N ILE A 245 -5.96 -0.19 14.36
CA ILE A 245 -6.31 0.99 13.55
C ILE A 245 -6.89 0.55 12.21
N VAL A 246 -6.35 -0.53 11.62
CA VAL A 246 -6.89 -1.11 10.38
C VAL A 246 -8.29 -1.70 10.62
N ASP A 247 -8.51 -2.35 11.76
CA ASP A 247 -9.86 -2.82 12.15
C ASP A 247 -10.86 -1.65 12.24
N GLU A 248 -10.47 -0.55 12.92
CA GLU A 248 -11.33 0.64 13.06
C GLU A 248 -11.66 1.27 11.71
N LEU A 249 -10.68 1.38 10.80
CA LEU A 249 -10.89 1.88 9.45
C LEU A 249 -11.88 1.01 8.66
N LEU A 250 -11.70 -0.31 8.71
CA LEU A 250 -12.56 -1.25 8.00
C LEU A 250 -13.98 -1.26 8.54
N GLU A 251 -14.15 -1.18 9.86
CA GLU A 251 -15.47 -1.09 10.51
C GLU A 251 -16.17 0.23 10.20
N ALA A 252 -15.41 1.33 10.11
CA ALA A 252 -15.91 2.64 9.68
C ALA A 252 -16.29 2.72 8.18
N GLY A 253 -16.10 1.62 7.42
CA GLY A 253 -16.40 1.57 5.99
C GLY A 253 -15.38 2.29 5.12
N VAL A 254 -14.21 2.65 5.65
CA VAL A 254 -13.11 3.23 4.86
C VAL A 254 -12.51 2.15 3.96
N ASN A 255 -12.26 2.49 2.70
CA ASN A 255 -11.55 1.59 1.79
C ASN A 255 -10.08 1.49 2.20
N VAL A 256 -9.65 0.27 2.55
CA VAL A 256 -8.26 -0.06 2.87
C VAL A 256 -7.72 -0.98 1.78
N THR A 257 -6.65 -0.54 1.13
CA THR A 257 -5.87 -1.39 0.23
C THR A 257 -4.55 -1.73 0.90
N VAL A 258 -4.21 -3.00 0.95
CA VAL A 258 -2.86 -3.46 1.31
C VAL A 258 -2.17 -3.95 0.05
N TYR A 259 -0.89 -3.64 -0.14
CA TYR A 259 -0.09 -4.24 -1.19
C TYR A 259 1.32 -4.53 -0.68
N ASN A 260 1.90 -5.67 -1.07
CA ASN A 260 3.29 -5.96 -0.75
C ASN A 260 4.06 -6.55 -1.93
N GLY A 261 5.35 -6.24 -1.97
CA GLY A 261 6.32 -6.93 -2.80
C GLY A 261 6.62 -8.33 -2.28
N GLN A 262 6.62 -9.32 -3.18
CA GLN A 262 6.90 -10.72 -2.86
C GLN A 262 8.30 -10.97 -2.28
N LEU A 263 9.28 -10.17 -2.66
CA LEU A 263 10.70 -10.32 -2.34
C LEU A 263 11.16 -9.41 -1.21
N ASP A 264 10.23 -8.67 -0.58
CA ASP A 264 10.57 -7.86 0.58
C ASP A 264 10.86 -8.75 1.80
N LEU A 265 11.90 -8.41 2.55
CA LEU A 265 12.25 -9.09 3.79
C LEU A 265 11.79 -8.30 5.00
N ILE A 266 11.95 -6.98 5.01
CA ILE A 266 11.68 -6.18 6.19
C ILE A 266 10.23 -6.39 6.62
N VAL A 267 9.28 -6.29 5.69
CA VAL A 267 7.89 -6.69 5.90
C VAL A 267 7.49 -7.88 5.03
N ASP A 268 8.10 -9.03 5.31
CA ASP A 268 7.95 -10.20 4.47
C ASP A 268 6.52 -10.73 4.30
N THR A 269 6.36 -11.54 3.25
CA THR A 269 5.10 -12.16 2.85
C THR A 269 4.38 -12.88 3.99
N MET A 270 5.11 -13.67 4.80
CA MET A 270 4.49 -14.47 5.85
C MET A 270 4.00 -13.58 7.01
N GLY A 271 4.79 -12.59 7.42
CA GLY A 271 4.43 -11.65 8.47
C GLY A 271 3.21 -10.79 8.10
N GLN A 272 3.12 -10.41 6.83
CA GLN A 272 2.03 -9.59 6.31
C GLN A 272 0.71 -10.38 6.22
N GLU A 273 0.77 -11.63 5.78
CA GLU A 273 -0.38 -12.53 5.88
C GLU A 273 -0.78 -12.79 7.33
N ALA A 274 0.19 -12.93 8.24
CA ALA A 274 -0.08 -13.24 9.65
C ALA A 274 -0.90 -12.14 10.33
N TRP A 275 -0.55 -10.87 10.16
CA TRP A 275 -1.30 -9.79 10.79
C TRP A 275 -2.67 -9.57 10.13
N LEU A 276 -2.79 -9.74 8.81
CA LEU A 276 -4.09 -9.66 8.13
C LEU A 276 -5.06 -10.72 8.63
N ARG A 277 -4.58 -11.93 8.94
CA ARG A 277 -5.39 -13.00 9.54
C ARG A 277 -5.83 -12.71 10.98
N LYS A 278 -5.20 -11.74 11.66
CA LYS A 278 -5.55 -11.31 13.02
C LYS A 278 -6.56 -10.16 13.07
N LEU A 279 -6.93 -9.59 11.92
CA LEU A 279 -7.98 -8.57 11.87
C LEU A 279 -9.26 -9.09 12.55
N LYS A 280 -9.95 -8.22 13.25
CA LYS A 280 -11.25 -8.45 13.89
C LYS A 280 -12.42 -7.99 13.03
N TRP A 281 -12.15 -7.43 11.86
CA TRP A 281 -13.18 -7.03 10.89
C TRP A 281 -14.17 -8.16 10.59
N ALA A 282 -15.47 -7.88 10.75
CA ALA A 282 -16.54 -8.88 10.73
C ALA A 282 -16.61 -9.71 9.43
N GLU A 283 -16.13 -9.16 8.32
CA GLU A 283 -16.17 -9.79 7.01
C GLU A 283 -14.89 -10.56 6.65
N LEU A 284 -13.89 -10.57 7.55
CA LEU A 284 -12.64 -11.30 7.35
C LEU A 284 -12.84 -12.79 7.02
N PRO A 285 -13.77 -13.55 7.64
CA PRO A 285 -14.01 -14.94 7.26
C PRO A 285 -14.38 -15.12 5.78
N LYS A 286 -15.16 -14.20 5.21
CA LYS A 286 -15.55 -14.25 3.79
C LYS A 286 -14.39 -13.82 2.88
N PHE A 287 -13.64 -12.79 3.28
CA PHE A 287 -12.42 -12.38 2.58
C PHE A 287 -11.41 -13.54 2.49
N ASN A 288 -11.23 -14.28 3.60
CA ASN A 288 -10.30 -15.42 3.66
C ASN A 288 -10.72 -16.60 2.77
N GLN A 289 -12.01 -16.76 2.49
CA GLN A 289 -12.53 -17.79 1.57
C GLN A 289 -12.29 -17.45 0.10
N LEU A 290 -11.96 -16.19 -0.23
CA LEU A 290 -11.67 -15.81 -1.60
C LEU A 290 -10.39 -16.48 -2.11
N ARG A 291 -10.40 -16.83 -3.39
CA ARG A 291 -9.21 -17.25 -4.13
C ARG A 291 -8.48 -16.04 -4.68
N TRP A 292 -7.16 -16.12 -4.70
CA TRP A 292 -6.31 -15.17 -5.40
C TRP A 292 -6.68 -15.10 -6.88
N LYS A 293 -6.88 -13.88 -7.40
CA LYS A 293 -7.07 -13.63 -8.82
C LYS A 293 -5.76 -13.12 -9.42
N PRO A 294 -5.23 -13.72 -10.49
CA PRO A 294 -4.04 -13.22 -11.14
C PRO A 294 -4.31 -11.89 -11.84
N LEU A 295 -3.31 -11.00 -11.81
CA LEU A 295 -3.26 -9.75 -12.56
C LEU A 295 -2.02 -9.75 -13.46
N TYR A 296 -2.15 -9.09 -14.59
CA TYR A 296 -1.12 -8.97 -15.63
C TYR A 296 -0.88 -7.48 -15.88
N SER A 297 0.37 -7.08 -16.11
CA SER A 297 0.72 -5.68 -16.42
C SER A 297 0.08 -5.19 -17.74
N ASP A 298 0.06 -6.05 -18.75
CA ASP A 298 -0.55 -5.83 -20.07
C ASP A 298 -1.53 -6.98 -20.39
N PRO A 299 -2.73 -6.72 -20.97
CA PRO A 299 -3.61 -7.74 -21.54
C PRO A 299 -2.93 -8.81 -22.42
N LYS A 300 -1.82 -8.48 -23.09
CA LYS A 300 -1.07 -9.41 -23.94
C LYS A 300 -0.04 -10.25 -23.18
N SER A 301 0.23 -9.91 -21.92
CA SER A 301 1.22 -10.64 -21.11
C SER A 301 0.66 -11.99 -20.68
N SER A 302 1.45 -13.04 -20.87
CA SER A 302 1.20 -14.36 -20.29
C SER A 302 1.76 -14.48 -18.86
N GLU A 303 2.58 -13.51 -18.42
CA GLU A 303 3.23 -13.54 -17.12
C GLU A 303 2.39 -12.87 -16.04
N THR A 304 2.04 -13.65 -15.02
CA THR A 304 1.37 -13.09 -13.84
C THR A 304 2.28 -12.07 -13.17
N SER A 305 1.75 -10.88 -12.93
CA SER A 305 2.47 -9.75 -12.32
C SER A 305 2.03 -9.49 -10.88
N ALA A 306 0.78 -9.85 -10.55
CA ALA A 306 0.31 -9.81 -9.18
C ALA A 306 -0.81 -10.82 -8.92
N PHE A 307 -1.13 -11.04 -7.66
CA PHE A 307 -2.37 -11.67 -7.22
C PHE A 307 -3.19 -10.68 -6.39
N VAL A 308 -4.51 -10.70 -6.55
CA VAL A 308 -5.41 -9.83 -5.78
C VAL A 308 -6.54 -10.62 -5.10
N LYS A 309 -6.88 -10.20 -3.88
CA LYS A 309 -8.16 -10.47 -3.22
C LYS A 309 -8.83 -9.14 -2.91
N SER A 310 -10.13 -9.05 -3.14
CA SER A 310 -10.91 -7.86 -2.77
C SER A 310 -12.29 -8.29 -2.31
N TYR A 311 -12.71 -7.78 -1.17
CA TYR A 311 -14.04 -7.99 -0.62
C TYR A 311 -14.47 -6.73 0.13
N LYS A 312 -15.65 -6.20 -0.22
CA LYS A 312 -16.14 -4.91 0.30
C LYS A 312 -15.04 -3.84 0.27
N ASN A 313 -14.72 -3.27 1.43
CA ASN A 313 -13.77 -2.17 1.60
C ASN A 313 -12.34 -2.64 1.96
N LEU A 314 -12.01 -3.93 1.79
CA LEU A 314 -10.64 -4.44 1.91
C LEU A 314 -10.16 -5.04 0.57
N ALA A 315 -9.03 -4.55 0.07
CA ALA A 315 -8.30 -5.13 -1.06
C ALA A 315 -6.87 -5.47 -0.67
N PHE A 316 -6.33 -6.54 -1.25
CA PHE A 316 -4.99 -7.01 -0.98
C PHE A 316 -4.28 -7.46 -2.26
N TYR A 317 -3.10 -6.90 -2.54
CA TYR A 317 -2.33 -7.13 -3.77
C TYR A 317 -0.93 -7.67 -3.49
N TRP A 318 -0.66 -8.90 -3.93
CA TRP A 318 0.67 -9.53 -3.93
C TRP A 318 1.38 -9.20 -5.23
N ILE A 319 2.40 -8.34 -5.21
CA ILE A 319 3.13 -7.93 -6.40
C ILE A 319 4.35 -8.82 -6.58
N LEU A 320 4.34 -9.62 -7.65
CA LEU A 320 5.39 -10.61 -7.91
C LEU A 320 6.66 -9.92 -8.40
N ARG A 321 7.81 -10.45 -7.99
CA ARG A 321 9.15 -9.93 -8.34
C ARG A 321 9.44 -8.49 -7.90
N ALA A 322 8.64 -7.94 -6.98
CA ALA A 322 8.94 -6.69 -6.30
C ALA A 322 9.51 -6.96 -4.91
N GLY A 323 10.49 -6.18 -4.49
CA GLY A 323 10.86 -6.00 -3.09
C GLY A 323 10.06 -4.85 -2.45
N HIS A 324 10.66 -4.19 -1.46
CA HIS A 324 10.01 -3.18 -0.62
C HIS A 324 9.47 -1.97 -1.39
N MET A 325 10.23 -1.50 -2.38
CA MET A 325 9.86 -0.32 -3.18
C MET A 325 9.09 -0.79 -4.43
N VAL A 326 7.85 -1.27 -4.25
CA VAL A 326 7.03 -1.85 -5.34
C VAL A 326 6.99 -0.98 -6.61
N PRO A 327 6.80 0.36 -6.55
CA PRO A 327 6.80 1.20 -7.75
C PRO A 327 8.14 1.26 -8.49
N SER A 328 9.26 1.03 -7.79
CA SER A 328 10.60 0.98 -8.38
C SER A 328 10.83 -0.37 -9.09
N ASP A 329 10.45 -1.47 -8.44
CA ASP A 329 10.76 -2.81 -8.92
C ASP A 329 9.76 -3.32 -9.98
N GLN A 330 8.49 -2.93 -9.87
CA GLN A 330 7.40 -3.36 -10.76
C GLN A 330 6.49 -2.17 -11.14
N GLY A 331 7.08 -1.14 -11.76
CA GLY A 331 6.40 0.13 -12.06
C GLY A 331 5.10 0.02 -12.86
N ASP A 332 5.05 -0.83 -13.89
CA ASP A 332 3.83 -1.02 -14.70
C ASP A 332 2.67 -1.60 -13.88
N MET A 333 2.97 -2.61 -13.05
CA MET A 333 1.96 -3.22 -12.18
C MET A 333 1.56 -2.27 -11.05
N ALA A 334 2.49 -1.51 -10.49
CA ALA A 334 2.20 -0.48 -9.49
C ALA A 334 1.26 0.59 -10.05
N LEU A 335 1.50 1.06 -11.29
CA LEU A 335 0.66 2.03 -11.97
C LEU A 335 -0.75 1.48 -12.25
N LYS A 336 -0.84 0.24 -12.72
CA LYS A 336 -2.14 -0.42 -12.94
C LYS A 336 -2.90 -0.63 -11.64
N MET A 337 -2.24 -1.08 -10.56
CA MET A 337 -2.84 -1.17 -9.23
C MET A 337 -3.35 0.18 -8.75
N LEU A 338 -2.55 1.25 -8.86
CA LEU A 338 -2.96 2.62 -8.52
C LEU A 338 -4.26 3.00 -9.24
N ARG A 339 -4.35 2.71 -10.54
CA ARG A 339 -5.56 3.00 -11.32
C ARG A 339 -6.76 2.16 -10.90
N LEU A 340 -6.58 0.88 -10.56
CA LEU A 340 -7.65 0.04 -10.02
C LEU A 340 -8.16 0.57 -8.68
N VAL A 341 -7.25 0.90 -7.76
CA VAL A 341 -7.58 1.41 -6.41
C VAL A 341 -8.29 2.76 -6.49
N THR A 342 -7.84 3.64 -7.40
CA THR A 342 -8.42 4.97 -7.59
C THR A 342 -9.58 4.99 -8.60
N GLN A 343 -10.02 3.83 -9.06
CA GLN A 343 -11.12 3.66 -10.03
C GLN A 343 -10.93 4.46 -11.33
N GLN A 344 -9.67 4.60 -11.77
CA GLN A 344 -9.29 5.27 -13.02
C GLN A 344 -9.18 4.31 -14.20
N GLU A 345 -9.05 3.03 -13.91
CA GLU A 345 -9.35 1.98 -14.87
C GLU A 345 -10.73 1.44 -14.55
N GLU A 346 -11.56 1.24 -15.57
CA GLU A 346 -12.75 0.39 -15.47
C GLU A 346 -12.26 -1.03 -15.15
N GLY A 347 -12.09 -1.31 -13.86
CA GLY A 347 -11.60 -2.58 -13.38
C GLY A 347 -12.72 -3.60 -13.41
N GLY A 348 -12.84 -4.34 -14.51
CA GLY A 348 -13.32 -5.72 -14.51
C GLY A 348 -14.50 -6.02 -13.58
N GLY A 349 -15.56 -5.21 -13.66
CA GLY A 349 -16.89 -5.68 -13.29
C GLY A 349 -17.12 -6.99 -14.03
N GLN A 350 -17.72 -7.97 -13.36
CA GLN A 350 -18.14 -9.19 -14.04
C GLN A 350 -18.80 -8.80 -15.37
N ALA A 351 -18.30 -9.33 -16.48
CA ALA A 351 -19.10 -9.35 -17.70
C ALA A 351 -20.42 -10.03 -17.31
N THR A 352 -21.49 -9.25 -17.13
CA THR A 352 -22.82 -9.80 -16.95
C THR A 352 -23.21 -10.34 -18.31
N ASN A 353 -22.98 -11.64 -18.52
CA ASN A 353 -23.56 -12.34 -19.65
C ASN A 353 -25.08 -12.28 -19.48
N VAL A 354 -25.74 -11.49 -20.33
CA VAL A 354 -27.21 -11.48 -20.41
C VAL A 354 -27.61 -12.58 -21.37
N PHE A 355 -28.06 -13.71 -20.83
CA PHE A 355 -28.59 -14.80 -21.65
C PHE A 355 -30.04 -14.48 -22.04
N LEU A 356 -30.28 -14.20 -23.32
CA LEU A 356 -31.63 -14.12 -23.87
C LEU A 356 -32.00 -15.48 -24.47
N ASN A 357 -32.80 -16.26 -23.73
CA ASN A 357 -33.32 -17.51 -24.25
C ASN A 357 -34.59 -17.22 -25.07
N MET A 358 -34.50 -17.30 -26.40
CA MET A 358 -35.67 -17.13 -27.28
C MET A 358 -36.17 -18.51 -27.72
N GLU A 359 -37.29 -18.95 -27.18
CA GLU A 359 -38.05 -20.06 -27.75
C GLU A 359 -39.06 -19.51 -28.77
N GLY A 360 -38.93 -19.91 -30.05
CA GLY A 360 -39.93 -19.63 -31.08
C GLY A 360 -39.37 -19.20 -32.44
N ASP A 361 -40.10 -19.55 -33.49
CA ASP A 361 -39.74 -19.45 -34.90
C ASP A 361 -39.80 -17.98 -35.41
N PHE A 362 -38.84 -17.15 -35.00
CA PHE A 362 -38.72 -15.75 -35.44
C PHE A 362 -37.27 -15.42 -35.84
N MET A 363 -36.83 -15.92 -37.00
CA MET A 363 -35.52 -15.61 -37.58
C MET A 363 -35.47 -14.28 -38.36
N LYS A 364 -36.61 -13.59 -38.58
CA LYS A 364 -36.64 -12.32 -39.32
C LYS A 364 -36.39 -11.03 -38.49
N PRO A 365 -36.76 -10.95 -37.20
CA PRO A 365 -36.42 -9.78 -36.35
C PRO A 365 -34.96 -9.76 -35.87
N VAL A 366 -34.25 -10.89 -35.95
CA VAL A 366 -32.89 -11.05 -35.39
C VAL A 366 -31.86 -10.20 -36.12
N ILE A 367 -31.96 -10.11 -37.46
CA ILE A 367 -30.98 -9.38 -38.26
C ILE A 367 -31.04 -7.87 -37.99
N SER A 368 -32.24 -7.27 -37.88
CA SER A 368 -32.35 -5.82 -37.67
C SER A 368 -31.86 -5.39 -36.28
N ILE A 369 -31.99 -6.25 -35.27
CA ILE A 369 -31.51 -5.97 -33.92
C ILE A 369 -29.98 -6.11 -33.85
N VAL A 370 -29.39 -7.09 -34.54
CA VAL A 370 -27.93 -7.26 -34.60
C VAL A 370 -27.24 -6.08 -35.27
N ASP A 371 -27.81 -5.57 -36.37
CA ASP A 371 -27.25 -4.41 -37.07
C ASP A 371 -27.30 -3.15 -36.19
N GLU A 372 -28.41 -2.90 -35.47
CA GLU A 372 -28.51 -1.78 -34.52
C GLU A 372 -27.54 -1.90 -33.33
N LEU A 373 -27.26 -3.13 -32.88
CA LEU A 373 -26.33 -3.40 -31.79
C LEU A 373 -24.86 -3.21 -32.21
N LEU A 374 -24.50 -3.66 -33.42
CA LEU A 374 -23.18 -3.41 -33.99
C LEU A 374 -22.96 -1.91 -34.23
N GLU A 375 -23.98 -1.17 -34.71
CA GLU A 375 -23.93 0.29 -34.84
C GLU A 375 -23.78 1.01 -33.48
N ALA A 376 -24.28 0.42 -32.39
CA ALA A 376 -24.12 0.92 -31.04
C ALA A 376 -22.80 0.51 -30.37
N GLY A 377 -21.90 -0.19 -31.09
CA GLY A 377 -20.60 -0.63 -30.58
C GLY A 377 -20.66 -1.84 -29.64
N VAL A 378 -21.76 -2.59 -29.67
CA VAL A 378 -21.93 -3.83 -28.88
C VAL A 378 -21.34 -5.01 -29.65
N ASN A 379 -20.46 -5.80 -29.01
CA ASN A 379 -19.94 -7.02 -29.61
C ASN A 379 -20.99 -8.13 -29.53
N VAL A 380 -21.42 -8.64 -30.69
CA VAL A 380 -22.43 -9.70 -30.82
C VAL A 380 -21.77 -10.96 -31.34
N THR A 381 -21.99 -12.10 -30.67
CA THR A 381 -21.58 -13.42 -31.18
C THR A 381 -22.82 -14.31 -31.30
N VAL A 382 -23.00 -14.97 -32.45
CA VAL A 382 -24.13 -15.86 -32.71
C VAL A 382 -23.63 -17.30 -32.73
N TYR A 383 -24.19 -18.17 -31.88
CA TYR A 383 -23.82 -19.58 -31.82
C TYR A 383 -25.09 -20.45 -31.84
N ASN A 384 -25.21 -21.37 -32.80
CA ASN A 384 -26.34 -22.31 -32.94
C ASN A 384 -27.75 -21.68 -32.86
N GLY A 385 -27.95 -20.47 -33.41
CA GLY A 385 -29.24 -19.79 -33.38
C GLY A 385 -29.61 -19.15 -32.03
N GLN A 386 -28.70 -19.19 -31.05
CA GLN A 386 -28.76 -18.38 -29.84
C GLN A 386 -27.89 -17.12 -29.99
N LEU A 387 -28.40 -16.00 -29.52
CA LEU A 387 -27.74 -14.70 -29.57
C LEU A 387 -27.04 -14.43 -28.24
N ASP A 388 -25.72 -14.46 -28.22
CA ASP A 388 -24.93 -14.04 -27.05
C ASP A 388 -24.55 -12.56 -27.20
N LEU A 389 -25.07 -11.75 -26.28
CA LEU A 389 -24.79 -10.31 -26.22
C LEU A 389 -23.75 -10.02 -25.15
N ILE A 390 -22.57 -9.55 -25.58
CA ILE A 390 -21.56 -9.02 -24.67
C ILE A 390 -21.76 -7.51 -24.60
N VAL A 391 -22.53 -7.07 -23.61
CA VAL A 391 -22.84 -5.65 -23.41
C VAL A 391 -21.88 -5.07 -22.37
N ASP A 392 -20.96 -4.23 -22.81
CA ASP A 392 -20.20 -3.34 -21.94
C ASP A 392 -21.15 -2.28 -21.33
N THR A 393 -20.92 -1.90 -20.08
CA THR A 393 -21.70 -0.91 -19.32
C THR A 393 -21.91 0.42 -20.06
N MET A 394 -20.96 0.84 -20.91
CA MET A 394 -21.15 2.02 -21.80
C MET A 394 -22.25 1.79 -22.86
N GLY A 395 -22.35 0.57 -23.39
CA GLY A 395 -23.41 0.15 -24.31
C GLY A 395 -24.75 0.03 -23.61
N GLN A 396 -24.78 -0.40 -22.35
CA GLN A 396 -26.02 -0.60 -21.58
C GLN A 396 -26.79 0.70 -21.34
N GLU A 397 -26.10 1.79 -20.97
CA GLU A 397 -26.74 3.11 -20.79
C GLU A 397 -27.14 3.78 -22.12
N ALA A 398 -26.32 3.64 -23.17
CA ALA A 398 -26.64 4.17 -24.49
C ALA A 398 -27.82 3.42 -25.14
N TRP A 399 -27.89 2.10 -24.91
CA TRP A 399 -28.96 1.21 -25.38
C TRP A 399 -30.27 1.43 -24.61
N LEU A 400 -30.23 1.52 -23.27
CA LEU A 400 -31.40 1.80 -22.43
C LEU A 400 -32.03 3.18 -22.73
N ARG A 401 -31.24 4.15 -23.20
CA ARG A 401 -31.73 5.48 -23.62
C ARG A 401 -32.36 5.49 -25.02
N LYS A 402 -32.02 4.55 -25.90
CA LYS A 402 -32.57 4.45 -27.28
C LYS A 402 -33.87 3.65 -27.36
N LEU A 403 -34.13 2.75 -26.42
CA LEU A 403 -35.43 2.08 -26.29
C LEU A 403 -36.50 3.09 -25.83
N LYS A 404 -37.37 3.52 -26.74
CA LYS A 404 -38.65 4.12 -26.35
C LYS A 404 -39.43 3.06 -25.57
N TRP A 405 -39.69 3.33 -24.30
CA TRP A 405 -40.40 2.46 -23.33
C TRP A 405 -41.89 2.20 -23.67
N ALA A 406 -42.24 1.92 -24.91
CA ALA A 406 -43.64 1.83 -25.33
C ALA A 406 -44.09 0.44 -25.83
N GLU A 407 -43.23 -0.50 -26.23
CA GLU A 407 -43.72 -1.70 -26.94
C GLU A 407 -42.97 -3.01 -26.66
N LEU A 408 -42.79 -3.42 -25.40
CA LEU A 408 -42.38 -4.80 -25.10
C LEU A 408 -43.22 -5.45 -23.98
N PRO A 409 -44.04 -6.47 -24.28
CA PRO A 409 -44.67 -7.31 -23.27
C PRO A 409 -43.64 -8.29 -22.68
N LYS A 410 -43.40 -8.16 -21.37
CA LYS A 410 -42.81 -9.17 -20.47
C LYS A 410 -41.50 -9.83 -20.92
N PHE A 411 -40.36 -9.16 -20.65
CA PHE A 411 -39.11 -9.87 -20.37
C PHE A 411 -39.04 -10.19 -18.87
N ASN A 412 -38.95 -11.47 -18.51
CA ASN A 412 -38.53 -11.87 -17.17
C ASN A 412 -37.00 -11.77 -17.10
N GLN A 413 -36.49 -10.85 -16.28
CA GLN A 413 -35.08 -10.86 -15.88
C GLN A 413 -34.85 -12.09 -14.98
N LEU A 414 -34.01 -13.03 -15.41
CA LEU A 414 -33.34 -13.95 -14.51
C LEU A 414 -32.00 -13.31 -14.13
N ARG A 415 -31.77 -13.15 -12.82
CA ARG A 415 -30.53 -12.62 -12.24
C ARG A 415 -29.37 -13.60 -12.39
#